data_AF-A0A9P2UQR8-F1
#
_entry.id   AF-A0A9P2UQR8-F1
#
_cell.length_a   1.000
_cell.length_b   1.000
_cell.length_c   1.000
_cell.angle_alpha   90.00
_cell.angle_beta   90.00
_cell.angle_gamma   90.00
#
_symmetry.space_group_name_H-M   'P 1'
#
loop_
_entity.id
_entity.type
_entity.pdbx_description
1 polymer ?
#
loop_
_entity_poly.entity_id
_entity_poly.type
_entity_poly.pdbx_seq_one_letter_code
_entity_poly.pdbx_strand_id
1 'polypeptide(L)'
;NWAIQNPENSDERQANQLILQRRHIPTTPAYNPQIHSPVTHPQRAKVVGPEGEEIYVDEWGRIKVRFLFTRSDDHSHDGGAGTNNNDTDSAWIDVLTPWAGEGYGARFLPRIGEIVVINFFNGDIDRPFVMGRVHEAQRHPTKFDNKGKLPDTKKLSGIRSKEVSGGGFGQLRFDDTPGQIST
;
A
#
# COMPACT_ATOMS: atom_id res chain seq x y z
N ASN A 1 41.20 -26.59 2.96
CA ASN A 1 42.30 -26.25 2.03
C ASN A 1 42.72 -27.48 1.26
N TRP A 2 42.08 -27.74 0.12
CA TRP A 2 42.52 -28.72 -0.86
C TRP A 2 42.93 -27.91 -2.10
N ALA A 3 44.23 -27.67 -2.23
CA ALA A 3 44.76 -26.94 -3.39
C ALA A 3 44.77 -27.88 -4.60
N ILE A 4 44.11 -27.47 -5.68
CA ILE A 4 44.15 -28.17 -6.97
C ILE A 4 45.55 -27.94 -7.55
N GLN A 5 46.32 -29.01 -7.74
CA GLN A 5 47.63 -28.94 -8.40
C GLN A 5 47.45 -28.65 -9.90
N ASN A 6 48.37 -27.87 -10.47
CA ASN A 6 48.39 -27.48 -11.88
C ASN A 6 48.36 -28.71 -12.80
N PRO A 7 47.51 -28.71 -13.86
CA PRO A 7 47.36 -29.85 -14.75
C PRO A 7 48.40 -29.79 -15.87
N GLU A 8 49.57 -30.37 -15.65
CA GLU A 8 50.44 -30.83 -16.75
C GLU A 8 50.29 -32.34 -16.94
N ASN A 9 49.05 -32.85 -16.98
CA ASN A 9 48.79 -34.23 -17.31
C ASN A 9 47.57 -34.32 -18.23
N SER A 10 47.81 -34.67 -19.50
CA SER A 10 46.86 -34.57 -20.61
C SER A 10 45.87 -35.75 -20.72
N ASP A 11 45.75 -36.59 -19.69
CA ASP A 11 44.95 -37.83 -19.73
C ASP A 11 43.66 -37.80 -18.88
N GLU A 12 43.37 -36.71 -18.16
CA GLU A 12 42.07 -36.54 -17.49
C GLU A 12 40.97 -36.17 -18.49
N ARG A 13 40.19 -37.17 -18.93
CA ARG A 13 39.07 -36.96 -19.86
C ARG A 13 37.76 -36.53 -19.20
N GLN A 14 37.62 -36.73 -17.89
CA GLN A 14 36.45 -36.26 -17.12
C GLN A 14 36.76 -36.17 -15.63
N ALA A 15 36.36 -35.05 -15.01
CA ALA A 15 36.34 -34.87 -13.55
C ALA A 15 34.92 -34.49 -13.11
N ASN A 16 34.46 -35.05 -11.98
CA ASN A 16 33.15 -34.72 -11.39
C ASN A 16 33.34 -34.37 -9.91
N GLN A 17 32.59 -33.37 -9.45
CA GLN A 17 32.47 -33.04 -8.03
C GLN A 17 31.06 -33.38 -7.57
N LEU A 18 30.94 -34.10 -6.46
CA LEU A 18 29.67 -34.51 -5.87
C LEU A 18 29.52 -33.88 -4.47
N ILE A 19 28.34 -33.33 -4.19
CA ILE A 19 27.94 -32.89 -2.85
C ILE A 19 26.93 -33.91 -2.33
N LEU A 20 27.25 -34.58 -1.22
CA LEU A 20 26.43 -35.65 -0.64
C LEU A 20 25.78 -35.19 0.68
N GLN A 21 24.59 -35.68 0.97
CA GLN A 21 23.90 -35.51 2.27
C GLN A 21 23.35 -36.86 2.77
N ARG A 22 23.09 -36.98 4.08
CA ARG A 22 22.52 -38.21 4.64
C ARG A 22 21.08 -38.41 4.15
N ARG A 23 20.72 -39.64 3.79
CA ARG A 23 19.38 -40.01 3.26
C ARG A 23 18.21 -39.53 4.12
N HIS A 24 18.38 -39.50 5.45
CA HIS A 24 17.32 -39.12 6.38
C HIS A 24 17.25 -37.62 6.70
N ILE A 25 18.16 -36.81 6.15
CA ILE A 25 18.10 -35.36 6.28
C ILE A 25 17.29 -34.83 5.10
N PRO A 26 16.12 -34.20 5.33
CA PRO A 26 15.35 -33.60 4.25
C PRO A 26 16.14 -32.47 3.61
N THR A 27 16.17 -32.44 2.29
CA THR A 27 16.73 -31.30 1.55
C THR A 27 15.75 -30.15 1.61
N THR A 28 16.13 -29.06 2.25
CA THR A 28 15.35 -27.82 2.26
C THR A 28 16.01 -26.80 1.35
N PRO A 29 15.23 -25.89 0.73
CA PRO A 29 15.79 -24.76 0.00
C PRO A 29 16.76 -23.96 0.89
N ALA A 30 17.85 -23.45 0.31
CA ALA A 30 18.73 -22.52 1.01
C ALA A 30 18.04 -21.16 1.26
N TYR A 31 16.99 -20.84 0.50
CA TYR A 31 16.18 -19.66 0.68
C TYR A 31 15.28 -19.79 1.92
N ASN A 32 15.48 -18.91 2.91
CA ASN A 32 14.58 -18.74 4.04
C ASN A 32 13.83 -17.40 3.88
N PRO A 33 12.52 -17.39 3.60
CA PRO A 33 11.74 -16.17 3.43
C PRO A 33 11.84 -15.20 4.63
N GLN A 34 11.99 -15.71 5.86
CA GLN A 34 12.08 -14.87 7.05
C GLN A 34 13.37 -14.03 7.12
N ILE A 35 14.40 -14.43 6.38
CA ILE A 35 15.75 -13.82 6.42
C ILE A 35 16.11 -13.19 5.07
N HIS A 36 15.65 -13.81 3.98
CA HIS A 36 16.06 -13.48 2.63
C HIS A 36 14.99 -12.71 1.84
N SER A 37 13.84 -12.41 2.43
CA SER A 37 12.86 -11.52 1.79
C SER A 37 13.43 -10.11 1.64
N PRO A 38 13.26 -9.47 0.47
CA PRO A 38 13.69 -8.09 0.28
C PRO A 38 12.90 -7.15 1.20
N VAL A 39 13.56 -6.10 1.67
CA VAL A 39 12.91 -5.06 2.49
C VAL A 39 11.99 -4.22 1.61
N THR A 40 10.74 -4.10 2.03
CA THR A 40 9.74 -3.28 1.35
C THR A 40 9.75 -1.86 1.90
N HIS A 41 9.45 -0.90 1.02
CA HIS A 41 9.41 0.53 1.33
C HIS A 41 8.00 1.06 1.11
N PRO A 42 7.64 2.25 1.63
CA PRO A 42 6.34 2.85 1.37
C PRO A 42 6.03 2.96 -0.12
N GLN A 43 4.81 2.61 -0.51
CA GLN A 43 4.34 2.64 -1.88
C GLN A 43 2.98 3.33 -1.98
N ARG A 44 2.61 3.72 -3.20
CA ARG A 44 1.28 4.27 -3.49
C ARG A 44 0.35 3.18 -4.00
N ALA A 45 -0.89 3.23 -3.55
CA ALA A 45 -1.96 2.39 -4.04
C ALA A 45 -3.25 3.21 -4.20
N LYS A 46 -4.16 2.74 -5.05
CA LYS A 46 -5.48 3.30 -5.24
C LYS A 46 -6.50 2.45 -4.48
N VAL A 47 -7.40 3.07 -3.72
CA VAL A 47 -8.50 2.35 -3.06
C VAL A 47 -9.45 1.77 -4.11
N VAL A 48 -9.86 0.53 -3.94
CA VAL A 48 -10.77 -0.20 -4.84
C VAL A 48 -11.91 -0.86 -4.06
N GLY A 49 -12.95 -1.24 -4.77
CA GLY A 49 -14.09 -1.96 -4.24
C GLY A 49 -15.08 -2.32 -5.35
N PRO A 50 -16.27 -2.83 -5.00
CA PRO A 50 -17.30 -3.18 -5.97
C PRO A 50 -17.77 -1.98 -6.80
N GLU A 51 -18.27 -2.26 -7.99
CA GLU A 51 -18.85 -1.23 -8.87
C GLU A 51 -20.07 -0.57 -8.19
N GLY A 52 -20.15 0.77 -8.30
CA GLY A 52 -21.25 1.56 -7.72
C GLY A 52 -21.06 1.97 -6.26
N GLU A 53 -20.08 1.41 -5.56
CA GLU A 53 -19.75 1.80 -4.19
C GLU A 53 -18.83 3.02 -4.12
N GLU A 54 -19.03 3.88 -3.12
CA GLU A 54 -18.12 5.00 -2.83
C GLU A 54 -17.18 4.70 -1.64
N ILE A 55 -17.64 3.87 -0.69
CA ILE A 55 -16.90 3.47 0.51
C ILE A 55 -17.06 1.96 0.67
N TYR A 56 -15.96 1.21 0.60
CA TYR A 56 -15.95 -0.23 0.78
C TYR A 56 -14.97 -0.61 1.89
N VAL A 57 -15.53 -1.02 3.03
CA VAL A 57 -14.79 -1.35 4.25
C VAL A 57 -15.41 -2.56 4.94
N ASP A 58 -14.63 -3.27 5.74
CA ASP A 58 -15.16 -4.29 6.65
C ASP A 58 -15.43 -3.74 8.06
N GLU A 59 -15.82 -4.63 8.98
CA GLU A 59 -16.18 -4.28 10.36
C GLU A 59 -15.04 -3.62 11.17
N TRP A 60 -13.79 -3.79 10.74
CA TRP A 60 -12.61 -3.18 11.36
C TRP A 60 -12.18 -1.88 10.67
N GLY A 61 -12.86 -1.45 9.61
CA GLY A 61 -12.52 -0.25 8.85
C GLY A 61 -11.33 -0.43 7.92
N ARG A 62 -10.99 -1.68 7.57
CA ARG A 62 -9.96 -2.00 6.59
C ARG A 62 -10.47 -1.72 5.18
N ILE A 63 -9.56 -1.48 4.24
CA ILE A 63 -9.89 -1.24 2.83
C ILE A 63 -9.22 -2.25 1.91
N LYS A 64 -9.64 -2.30 0.64
CA LYS A 64 -8.91 -2.97 -0.42
C LYS A 64 -8.26 -1.94 -1.35
N VAL A 65 -7.12 -2.30 -1.94
CA VAL A 65 -6.33 -1.39 -2.77
C VAL A 65 -5.76 -2.10 -4.00
N ARG A 66 -5.53 -1.32 -5.04
CA ARG A 66 -4.70 -1.68 -6.19
C ARG A 66 -3.37 -0.97 -6.09
N PHE A 67 -2.26 -1.71 -6.06
CA PHE A 67 -0.94 -1.10 -6.19
C PHE A 67 -0.74 -0.52 -7.59
N LEU A 68 -0.09 0.64 -7.70
CA LEU A 68 0.00 1.36 -8.97
C LEU A 68 1.01 0.76 -9.95
N PHE A 69 1.91 -0.11 -9.49
CA PHE A 69 2.92 -0.75 -10.34
C PHE A 69 2.38 -2.01 -11.05
N THR A 70 1.21 -2.51 -10.66
CA THR A 70 0.68 -3.77 -11.19
C THR A 70 -0.06 -3.55 -12.51
N ARG A 71 0.08 -4.52 -13.42
CA ARG A 71 -0.51 -4.49 -14.76
C ARG A 71 -1.54 -5.59 -14.90
N SER A 72 -2.71 -5.26 -15.43
CA SER A 72 -3.81 -6.24 -15.57
C SER A 72 -3.43 -7.46 -16.41
N ASP A 73 -2.56 -7.29 -17.41
CA ASP A 73 -2.09 -8.37 -18.29
C ASP A 73 -1.36 -9.48 -17.50
N ASP A 74 -0.64 -9.12 -16.44
CA ASP A 74 0.13 -10.05 -15.59
C ASP A 74 -0.78 -10.94 -14.71
N HIS A 75 -2.07 -10.60 -14.58
CA HIS A 75 -3.03 -11.27 -13.69
C HIS A 75 -4.22 -11.89 -14.44
N SER A 76 -4.12 -12.02 -15.76
CA SER A 76 -5.17 -12.61 -16.61
C SER A 76 -5.52 -14.07 -16.28
N HIS A 77 -4.61 -14.78 -15.60
CA HIS A 77 -4.76 -16.20 -15.28
C HIS A 77 -5.44 -16.48 -13.93
N ASP A 78 -5.61 -15.48 -13.06
CA ASP A 78 -5.97 -15.69 -11.65
C ASP A 78 -7.50 -15.65 -11.40
N GLY A 79 -8.30 -16.10 -12.36
CA GLY A 79 -9.75 -16.24 -12.17
C GLY A 79 -10.50 -14.94 -11.83
N GLY A 80 -9.90 -13.79 -12.13
CA GLY A 80 -10.44 -12.49 -11.75
C GLY A 80 -10.03 -12.04 -10.34
N ALA A 81 -8.96 -12.58 -9.75
CA ALA A 81 -8.22 -11.98 -8.64
C ALA A 81 -6.97 -11.25 -9.14
N GLY A 82 -6.45 -10.31 -8.34
CA GLY A 82 -5.34 -9.45 -8.76
C GLY A 82 -5.80 -8.22 -9.52
N THR A 83 -4.97 -7.69 -10.42
CA THR A 83 -5.10 -6.30 -10.91
C THR A 83 -6.24 -6.10 -11.91
N ASN A 84 -7.45 -5.85 -11.41
CA ASN A 84 -8.66 -5.71 -12.24
C ASN A 84 -9.56 -4.53 -11.81
N ASN A 85 -9.07 -3.68 -10.90
CA ASN A 85 -9.77 -2.51 -10.37
C ASN A 85 -11.04 -2.84 -9.59
N ASN A 86 -11.18 -4.05 -9.07
CA ASN A 86 -12.31 -4.41 -8.21
C ASN A 86 -11.83 -4.85 -6.83
N ASP A 87 -12.73 -5.42 -6.04
CA ASP A 87 -12.44 -5.81 -4.67
C ASP A 87 -11.60 -7.10 -4.55
N THR A 88 -11.03 -7.61 -5.63
CA THR A 88 -10.14 -8.79 -5.61
C THR A 88 -8.67 -8.43 -5.81
N ASP A 89 -8.35 -7.13 -5.99
CA ASP A 89 -6.97 -6.65 -6.17
C ASP A 89 -6.08 -6.85 -4.92
N SER A 90 -6.67 -6.94 -3.72
CA SER A 90 -5.92 -7.16 -2.48
C SER A 90 -6.72 -7.87 -1.39
N ALA A 91 -6.01 -8.36 -0.38
CA ALA A 91 -6.59 -8.62 0.93
C ALA A 91 -7.08 -7.31 1.60
N TRP A 92 -7.77 -7.45 2.72
CA TRP A 92 -8.12 -6.31 3.57
C TRP A 92 -6.87 -5.74 4.24
N ILE A 93 -6.70 -4.41 4.16
CA ILE A 93 -5.53 -3.69 4.66
C ILE A 93 -5.97 -2.72 5.75
N ASP A 94 -5.28 -2.76 6.89
CA ASP A 94 -5.51 -1.88 8.03
C ASP A 94 -5.28 -0.41 7.67
N VAL A 95 -6.09 0.48 8.25
CA VAL A 95 -5.96 1.92 8.06
C VAL A 95 -5.47 2.59 9.33
N LEU A 96 -4.30 3.23 9.27
CA LEU A 96 -3.80 4.07 10.36
C LEU A 96 -4.76 5.25 10.55
N THR A 97 -5.37 5.30 11.73
CA THR A 97 -6.22 6.42 12.15
C THR A 97 -5.47 7.35 13.12
N PRO A 98 -5.75 8.66 13.12
CA PRO A 98 -5.08 9.61 14.02
C PRO A 98 -5.30 9.32 15.52
N TRP A 99 -6.43 8.69 15.86
CA TRP A 99 -6.78 8.33 17.23
C TRP A 99 -7.70 7.11 17.22
N ALA A 100 -7.25 6.01 17.83
CA ALA A 100 -8.02 4.77 17.98
C ALA A 100 -8.06 4.35 19.44
N GLY A 101 -9.25 4.12 19.96
CA GLY A 101 -9.50 3.54 21.28
C GLY A 101 -10.74 2.64 21.25
N GLU A 102 -11.01 1.96 22.36
CA GLU A 102 -12.17 1.08 22.50
C GLU A 102 -13.47 1.89 22.56
N GLY A 103 -14.15 2.02 21.41
CA GLY A 103 -15.40 2.78 21.30
C GLY A 103 -15.25 4.30 21.16
N TYR A 104 -14.03 4.83 21.04
CA TYR A 104 -13.77 6.26 20.86
C TYR A 104 -12.60 6.52 19.89
N GLY A 105 -12.50 7.74 19.36
CA GLY A 105 -11.41 8.15 18.48
C GLY A 105 -11.86 8.93 17.25
N ALA A 106 -11.03 8.94 16.22
CA ALA A 106 -11.29 9.62 14.95
C ALA A 106 -11.27 8.62 13.79
N ARG A 107 -12.35 8.57 13.01
CA ARG A 107 -12.49 7.66 11.87
C ARG A 107 -12.76 8.42 10.58
N PHE A 108 -11.82 8.34 9.64
CA PHE A 108 -11.95 8.92 8.31
C PHE A 108 -11.66 7.84 7.27
N LEU A 109 -12.69 7.10 6.87
CA LEU A 109 -12.55 5.98 5.93
C LEU A 109 -12.10 6.47 4.55
N PRO A 110 -11.06 5.85 3.94
CA PRO A 110 -10.69 6.13 2.56
C PRO A 110 -11.83 5.76 1.60
N ARG A 111 -12.06 6.59 0.58
CA ARG A 111 -13.06 6.34 -0.48
C ARG A 111 -12.45 5.63 -1.67
N ILE A 112 -13.26 4.85 -2.38
CA ILE A 112 -12.85 4.20 -3.63
C ILE A 112 -12.31 5.27 -4.58
N GLY A 113 -11.15 4.97 -5.16
CA GLY A 113 -10.43 5.86 -6.06
C GLY A 113 -9.46 6.84 -5.40
N GLU A 114 -9.41 6.95 -4.07
CA GLU A 114 -8.38 7.72 -3.36
C GLU A 114 -6.98 7.08 -3.49
N ILE A 115 -5.92 7.89 -3.39
CA ILE A 115 -4.52 7.41 -3.40
C ILE A 115 -4.13 7.37 -1.93
N VAL A 116 -3.74 6.19 -1.50
CA VAL A 116 -3.20 5.92 -0.18
C VAL A 116 -1.71 5.63 -0.29
N VAL A 117 -0.99 5.91 0.79
CA VAL A 117 0.38 5.45 0.99
C VAL A 117 0.31 4.20 1.85
N ILE A 118 0.80 3.09 1.30
CA ILE A 118 0.93 1.80 1.98
C ILE A 118 2.35 1.72 2.54
N ASN A 119 2.47 1.40 3.82
CA ASN A 119 3.73 0.98 4.42
C ASN A 119 3.61 -0.45 4.94
N PHE A 120 4.72 -1.04 5.35
CA PHE A 120 4.84 -2.47 5.62
C PHE A 120 5.49 -2.66 6.99
N PHE A 121 4.83 -3.38 7.90
CA PHE A 121 5.40 -3.63 9.23
C PHE A 121 6.72 -4.40 9.10
N ASN A 122 7.80 -3.87 9.67
CA ASN A 122 9.15 -4.42 9.55
C ASN A 122 9.64 -4.60 8.10
N GLY A 123 9.07 -3.88 7.13
CA GLY A 123 9.40 -4.03 5.71
C GLY A 123 8.88 -5.33 5.08
N ASP A 124 7.98 -6.05 5.75
CA ASP A 124 7.39 -7.30 5.27
C ASP A 124 6.24 -7.02 4.28
N ILE A 125 6.40 -7.46 3.04
CA ILE A 125 5.44 -7.23 1.95
C ILE A 125 4.05 -7.82 2.25
N ASP A 126 4.00 -8.86 3.08
CA ASP A 126 2.75 -9.54 3.46
C ASP A 126 2.04 -8.85 4.63
N ARG A 127 2.63 -7.78 5.18
CA ARG A 127 2.05 -7.01 6.32
C ARG A 127 1.84 -5.54 5.97
N PRO A 128 1.06 -5.22 4.92
CA PRO A 128 0.76 -3.84 4.55
C PRO A 128 -0.18 -3.17 5.54
N PHE A 129 -0.06 -1.86 5.68
CA PHE A 129 -1.04 -0.98 6.29
C PHE A 129 -1.06 0.37 5.59
N VAL A 130 -2.22 1.03 5.55
CA VAL A 130 -2.34 2.40 5.04
C VAL A 130 -1.78 3.36 6.09
N MET A 131 -0.72 4.08 5.73
CA MET A 131 -0.13 5.12 6.58
C MET A 131 -0.89 6.45 6.47
N GLY A 132 -1.47 6.74 5.30
CA GLY A 132 -2.15 7.99 5.04
C GLY A 132 -2.64 8.12 3.61
N ARG A 133 -3.09 9.32 3.26
CA ARG A 133 -3.64 9.67 1.94
C ARG A 133 -2.86 10.83 1.34
N VAL A 134 -2.77 10.84 0.02
CA VAL A 134 -2.15 11.94 -0.72
C VAL A 134 -3.07 12.43 -1.83
N HIS A 135 -3.08 13.76 -2.02
CA HIS A 135 -3.68 14.41 -3.16
C HIS A 135 -2.68 14.38 -4.32
N GLU A 136 -3.08 13.85 -5.47
CA GLU A 136 -2.22 13.78 -6.66
C GLU A 136 -3.02 14.15 -7.91
N ALA A 137 -2.44 15.03 -8.75
CA ALA A 137 -2.85 15.49 -10.08
C ALA A 137 -4.37 15.68 -10.29
N GLN A 138 -5.12 14.58 -10.44
CA GLN A 138 -6.57 14.56 -10.64
C GLN A 138 -7.37 14.87 -9.36
N ARG A 139 -6.76 14.72 -8.18
CA ARG A 139 -7.36 15.07 -6.89
C ARG A 139 -6.69 16.30 -6.33
N HIS A 140 -7.38 17.43 -6.45
CA HIS A 140 -6.95 18.68 -5.84
C HIS A 140 -6.94 18.55 -4.31
N PRO A 141 -6.04 19.29 -3.63
CA PRO A 141 -6.11 19.46 -2.18
C PRO A 141 -7.46 19.99 -1.73
N THR A 142 -7.76 19.80 -0.44
CA THR A 142 -8.99 20.28 0.20
C THR A 142 -9.26 21.75 -0.11
N LYS A 143 -10.47 22.06 -0.58
CA LYS A 143 -10.93 23.43 -0.83
C LYS A 143 -11.81 23.89 0.33
N PHE A 144 -11.37 24.89 1.10
CA PHE A 144 -12.11 25.42 2.25
C PHE A 144 -13.03 26.59 1.93
N ASP A 145 -12.97 27.09 0.70
CA ASP A 145 -13.88 28.08 0.15
C ASP A 145 -14.16 27.78 -1.34
N ASN A 146 -15.12 28.51 -1.90
CA ASN A 146 -15.47 28.42 -3.33
C ASN A 146 -14.76 29.49 -4.18
N LYS A 147 -13.94 30.35 -3.56
CA LYS A 147 -13.40 31.56 -4.20
C LYS A 147 -11.96 31.36 -4.69
N GLY A 148 -11.15 30.62 -3.95
CA GLY A 148 -9.74 30.44 -4.20
C GLY A 148 -9.32 28.97 -4.34
N LYS A 149 -8.08 28.79 -4.81
CA LYS A 149 -7.36 27.52 -4.83
C LYS A 149 -6.00 27.74 -4.19
N LEU A 150 -5.30 26.67 -3.80
CA LEU A 150 -3.89 26.81 -3.45
C LEU A 150 -3.10 27.35 -4.66
N PRO A 151 -2.15 28.28 -4.45
CA PRO A 151 -1.62 28.76 -3.16
C PRO A 151 -2.36 29.96 -2.51
N ASP A 152 -3.44 30.47 -3.08
CA ASP A 152 -4.13 31.68 -2.61
C ASP A 152 -4.77 31.48 -1.22
N THR A 153 -5.35 30.30 -0.99
CA THR A 153 -6.04 29.93 0.25
C THR A 153 -5.11 29.27 1.28
N LYS A 154 -3.79 29.47 1.20
CA LYS A 154 -2.79 28.80 2.05
C LYS A 154 -2.91 29.09 3.55
N LYS A 155 -3.69 30.10 3.94
CA LYS A 155 -3.98 30.48 5.32
C LYS A 155 -5.20 29.76 5.90
N LEU A 156 -5.92 28.99 5.07
CA LEU A 156 -7.07 28.20 5.49
C LEU A 156 -6.64 26.78 5.85
N SER A 157 -7.11 26.29 6.99
CA SER A 157 -6.87 24.92 7.46
C SER A 157 -8.13 24.31 8.07
N GLY A 158 -8.16 22.98 8.26
CA GLY A 158 -9.30 22.30 8.89
C GLY A 158 -9.65 20.95 8.27
N ILE A 159 -10.93 20.56 8.39
CA ILE A 159 -11.46 19.28 7.90
C ILE A 159 -12.70 19.58 7.07
N ARG A 160 -12.75 19.08 5.83
CA ARG A 160 -13.93 19.13 4.97
C ARG A 160 -14.29 17.73 4.52
N SER A 161 -15.52 17.31 4.77
CA SER A 161 -16.05 16.04 4.29
C SER A 161 -16.69 16.18 2.91
N LYS A 162 -17.34 15.11 2.45
CA LYS A 162 -18.20 15.10 1.26
C LYS A 162 -19.38 14.20 1.61
N GLU A 163 -20.58 14.52 1.14
CA GLU A 163 -21.70 13.58 1.23
C GLU A 163 -21.38 12.27 0.49
N VAL A 164 -22.03 11.18 0.90
CA VAL A 164 -22.04 9.92 0.14
C VAL A 164 -23.20 10.01 -0.82
N SER A 165 -22.95 9.78 -2.11
CA SER A 165 -23.98 9.87 -3.17
C SER A 165 -24.69 11.24 -3.27
N GLY A 166 -24.08 12.30 -2.73
CA GLY A 166 -24.63 13.66 -2.69
C GLY A 166 -23.62 14.72 -3.13
N GLY A 167 -24.05 15.98 -3.12
CA GLY A 167 -23.24 17.14 -3.53
C GLY A 167 -22.75 18.01 -2.37
N GLY A 168 -23.24 17.78 -1.15
CA GLY A 168 -22.92 18.57 0.03
C GLY A 168 -21.64 18.14 0.75
N PHE A 169 -21.36 18.82 1.87
CA PHE A 169 -20.22 18.57 2.73
C PHE A 169 -20.43 19.18 4.12
N GLY A 170 -19.81 18.59 5.13
CA GLY A 170 -19.57 19.24 6.43
C GLY A 170 -18.16 19.84 6.46
N GLN A 171 -17.97 20.92 7.23
CA GLN A 171 -16.67 21.60 7.29
C GLN A 171 -16.39 22.18 8.68
N LEU A 172 -15.20 21.89 9.21
CA LEU A 172 -14.52 22.66 10.24
C LEU A 172 -13.38 23.42 9.56
N ARG A 173 -13.32 24.74 9.73
CA ARG A 173 -12.32 25.59 9.08
C ARG A 173 -11.76 26.62 10.05
N PHE A 174 -10.46 26.84 9.96
CA PHE A 174 -9.72 27.91 10.59
C PHE A 174 -9.13 28.83 9.50
N ASP A 175 -9.12 30.14 9.76
CA ASP A 175 -8.52 31.15 8.90
C ASP A 175 -7.46 31.90 9.70
N ASP A 176 -6.20 31.67 9.36
CA ASP A 176 -5.05 32.26 10.06
C ASP A 176 -4.70 33.66 9.53
N THR A 177 -5.61 34.32 8.80
CA THR A 177 -5.45 35.71 8.37
C THR A 177 -5.62 36.65 9.57
N PRO A 178 -4.67 37.57 9.84
CA PRO A 178 -4.77 38.50 10.96
C PRO A 178 -6.08 39.28 10.94
N GLY A 179 -6.81 39.24 12.05
CA GLY A 179 -8.07 39.97 12.24
C GLY A 179 -9.30 39.31 11.58
N GLN A 180 -9.16 38.17 10.90
CA GLN A 180 -10.31 37.38 10.47
C GLN A 180 -10.64 36.33 11.54
N ILE A 181 -11.87 36.36 12.03
CA ILE A 181 -12.45 35.24 12.79
C ILE A 181 -13.17 34.38 11.75
N SER A 182 -12.75 33.13 11.60
CA SER A 182 -13.50 32.17 10.78
C SER A 182 -14.77 31.79 11.52
N THR A 183 -15.80 32.64 11.45
CA THR A 183 -17.18 32.27 11.78
C THR A 183 -17.80 31.43 10.67
#